data_AF-A0A822IQ68-F1
#
_entry.id   AF-A0A822IQ68-F1
#
_cell.length_a   1.000
_cell.length_b   1.000
_cell.length_c   1.000
_cell.angle_alpha   90.00
_cell.angle_beta   90.00
_cell.angle_gamma   90.00
#
_symmetry.space_group_name_H-M   'P 1'
#
loop_
_entity.id
_entity.type
_entity.pdbx_description
1 polymer ?
#
loop_
_entity_poly.entity_id
_entity_poly.type
_entity_poly.pdbx_seq_one_letter_code
_entity_poly.pdbx_strand_id
1 'polypeptide(L)' 'MQKTFNIIDLFSGGGGLSEGFHQYRFNIISCLEMNKYACQTRVTGHEGNQHIKNKSIVCGNLLKIHGMKIFHEDEGS' A
#
# COMPACT_ATOMS: atom_id res chain seq x y z
N MET A 1 17.62 17.83 -4.79
CA MET A 1 16.43 16.96 -4.85
C MET A 1 16.22 16.33 -3.48
N GLN A 2 14.98 16.32 -2.96
CA GLN A 2 14.62 15.49 -1.80
C GLN A 2 14.50 14.04 -2.26
N LYS A 3 15.06 13.10 -1.48
CA LYS A 3 14.92 11.66 -1.76
C LYS A 3 13.57 11.19 -1.21
N THR A 4 12.78 10.54 -2.07
CA THR A 4 11.57 9.81 -1.67
C THR A 4 11.93 8.36 -1.44
N PHE A 5 11.49 7.80 -0.31
CA PHE A 5 11.68 6.38 0.00
C PHE A 5 10.45 5.57 -0.36
N ASN A 6 10.70 4.36 -0.83
CA ASN A 6 9.69 3.38 -1.18
C ASN A 6 9.35 2.51 0.03
N ILE A 7 8.05 2.25 0.25
CA ILE A 7 7.56 1.47 1.39
C ILE A 7 6.68 0.32 0.92
N ILE A 8 6.83 -0.84 1.56
CA ILE A 8 5.88 -1.95 1.53
C ILE A 8 5.36 -2.09 2.97
N ASP A 9 4.05 -1.91 3.15
CA ASP A 9 3.39 -1.98 4.46
C ASP A 9 2.84 -3.40 4.68
N LEU A 10 3.53 -4.19 5.50
CA LEU A 10 3.15 -5.58 5.80
C LEU A 10 2.36 -5.63 7.10
N PHE A 11 1.29 -6.44 7.13
CA PHE A 11 0.34 -6.47 8.24
C PHE A 11 -0.32 -5.11 8.46
N SER A 12 -0.69 -4.47 7.34
CA SER A 12 -1.09 -3.06 7.30
C SER A 12 -2.36 -2.74 8.07
N GLY A 13 -3.12 -3.77 8.48
CA GLY A 13 -4.38 -3.62 9.21
C GLY A 13 -5.34 -2.70 8.46
N GLY A 14 -5.92 -1.73 9.18
CA GLY A 14 -6.79 -0.70 8.62
C GLY A 14 -6.06 0.49 7.99
N GLY A 15 -4.73 0.51 7.92
CA GLY A 15 -3.97 1.52 7.18
C GLY A 15 -3.39 2.71 7.95
N GLY A 16 -3.43 2.70 9.29
CA GLY A 16 -2.92 3.83 10.09
C GLY A 16 -1.42 4.14 9.89
N LEU A 17 -0.59 3.11 9.70
CA LEU A 17 0.85 3.29 9.43
C LEU A 17 1.10 3.83 8.01
N SER A 18 0.40 3.28 7.01
CA SER A 18 0.38 3.81 5.65
C SER A 18 0.03 5.30 5.61
N GLU A 19 -0.97 5.74 6.37
CA GLU A 19 -1.37 7.14 6.44
C GLU A 19 -0.24 8.03 6.98
N GLY A 20 0.43 7.58 8.05
CA GLY A 20 1.63 8.25 8.56
C GLY A 20 2.71 8.41 7.48
N PHE A 21 3.07 7.33 6.78
CA PHE A 21 4.04 7.40 5.69
C PHE A 21 3.63 8.33 4.56
N HIS A 22 2.34 8.38 4.22
CA HIS A 22 1.82 9.28 3.20
C HIS A 22 2.02 10.76 3.58
N GLN A 23 1.73 11.12 4.84
CA GLN A 23 1.90 12.49 5.35
C GLN A 23 3.37 12.98 5.27
N TYR A 24 4.34 12.06 5.35
CA TYR A 24 5.76 12.34 5.19
C TYR A 24 6.29 12.12 3.77
N ARG A 25 5.41 12.03 2.76
CA ARG A 25 5.75 11.93 1.33
C ARG A 25 6.55 10.69 0.94
N PHE A 26 6.39 9.58 1.68
CA PHE A 26 6.88 8.28 1.24
C PHE A 26 6.04 7.76 0.08
N ASN A 27 6.68 7.06 -0.84
CA ASN A 27 6.01 6.34 -1.91
C ASN A 27 5.65 4.92 -1.44
N ILE A 28 4.44 4.76 -0.94
CA ILE A 28 3.93 3.44 -0.52
C ILE A 28 3.59 2.66 -1.79
N ILE A 29 4.22 1.51 -2.01
CA ILE A 29 4.03 0.76 -3.25
C ILE A 29 3.01 -0.36 -3.09
N SER A 30 3.00 -1.01 -1.93
CA SER A 30 2.06 -2.10 -1.66
C SER A 30 1.75 -2.21 -0.18
N CYS A 31 0.54 -2.68 0.11
CA CYS A 31 0.07 -2.94 1.46
C CYS A 31 -0.53 -4.34 1.50
N LEU A 32 -0.11 -5.13 2.49
CA LEU A 32 -0.50 -6.52 2.65
C LEU A 32 -1.24 -6.71 3.96
N GLU A 33 -2.47 -7.23 3.87
CA GLU A 33 -3.28 -7.56 5.03
C GLU A 33 -3.99 -8.91 4.84
N MET A 34 -3.97 -9.77 5.85
CA MET A 34 -4.61 -11.10 5.78
C MET A 34 -6.08 -11.06 6.24
N ASN A 35 -6.40 -10.17 7.19
CA ASN A 35 -7.73 -10.00 7.72
C ASN A 35 -8.64 -9.33 6.68
N LYS A 36 -9.65 -10.08 6.22
CA LYS A 36 -10.59 -9.62 5.20
C LYS A 36 -11.35 -8.36 5.61
N TYR A 37 -11.73 -8.23 6.87
CA TYR A 37 -12.47 -7.06 7.35
C TYR A 37 -11.57 -5.82 7.40
N ALA A 38 -10.34 -5.94 7.90
CA ALA A 38 -9.40 -4.82 7.89
C ALA A 38 -9.02 -4.41 6.45
N CYS A 39 -8.77 -5.40 5.58
CA CYS A 39 -8.50 -5.13 4.17
C CYS A 39 -9.71 -4.50 3.47
N GLN A 40 -10.93 -4.95 3.76
CA GLN A 40 -12.14 -4.37 3.22
C GLN A 40 -12.36 -2.95 3.74
N THR A 41 -12.17 -2.69 5.05
CA THR A 41 -12.20 -1.33 5.61
C THR A 41 -11.24 -0.41 4.87
N ARG A 42 -10.11 -0.93 4.37
CA ARG A 42 -9.14 -0.18 3.59
C ARG A 42 -9.56 0.01 2.13
N VAL A 43 -10.17 -1.00 1.50
CA VAL A 43 -10.69 -0.91 0.12
C VAL A 43 -11.95 -0.04 0.03
N THR A 44 -12.82 -0.08 1.05
CA THR A 44 -14.13 0.59 1.06
C THR A 44 -14.18 1.84 1.95
N GLY A 45 -13.34 1.92 2.98
CA GLY A 45 -13.27 3.03 3.95
C GLY A 45 -11.91 3.73 3.94
N HIS A 46 -11.90 5.02 4.32
CA HIS A 46 -10.78 5.98 4.42
C HIS A 46 -9.84 6.15 3.19
N GLU A 47 -9.64 5.16 2.32
CA GLU A 47 -8.76 5.16 1.16
C GLU A 47 -9.50 5.02 -0.18
N GLY A 48 -10.84 4.97 -0.14
CA GLY A 48 -11.69 5.19 -1.33
C GLY A 48 -11.52 6.58 -1.97
N ASN A 49 -10.70 7.46 -1.38
CA ASN A 49 -10.38 8.78 -1.92
C ASN A 49 -8.86 9.02 -2.01
N GLN A 50 -8.35 8.90 -3.24
CA GLN A 50 -7.24 9.65 -3.84
C GLN A 50 -5.78 9.21 -3.59
N HIS A 51 -5.39 8.62 -2.46
CA HIS A 51 -3.96 8.37 -2.18
C HIS A 51 -3.42 6.98 -2.58
N ILE A 52 -4.31 6.04 -2.91
CA ILE A 52 -4.00 4.62 -3.16
C ILE A 52 -4.54 4.15 -4.53
N LYS A 53 -5.12 5.06 -5.34
CA LYS A 53 -5.75 4.73 -6.63
C LYS A 53 -4.88 3.92 -7.60
N ASN A 54 -3.54 3.98 -7.46
CA ASN A 54 -2.58 3.25 -8.28
C ASN A 54 -1.65 2.32 -7.46
N LYS A 55 -2.00 1.97 -6.22
CA LYS A 55 -1.14 1.16 -5.33
C LYS A 55 -1.72 -0.24 -5.13
N SER A 56 -0.84 -1.24 -5.06
CA SER A 56 -1.24 -2.65 -4.96
C SER A 56 -1.64 -3.00 -3.53
N ILE A 57 -2.94 -2.93 -3.21
CA ILE A 57 -3.49 -3.51 -1.99
C ILE A 57 -3.65 -5.01 -2.20
N VAL A 58 -3.02 -5.81 -1.33
CA VAL A 58 -3.11 -7.27 -1.38
C VAL A 58 -3.80 -7.76 -0.11
N CYS A 59 -5.00 -8.33 -0.26
CA CYS A 59 -5.67 -9.04 0.82
C CYS A 59 -5.24 -10.52 0.79
N GLY A 60 -4.29 -10.93 1.65
CA GLY A 60 -3.75 -12.28 1.58
C GLY A 60 -2.74 -12.64 2.67
N ASN A 61 -2.34 -13.92 2.67
CA ASN A 61 -1.29 -14.42 3.55
C ASN A 61 0.08 -14.21 2.90
N LEU A 62 1.02 -13.62 3.64
CA LEU A 62 2.40 -13.40 3.21
C LEU A 62 3.08 -14.67 2.67
N LEU A 63 2.80 -15.84 3.27
CA LEU A 63 3.38 -17.12 2.85
C LEU A 63 2.93 -17.55 1.44
N LYS A 64 1.79 -17.03 0.96
CA LYS A 64 1.25 -17.30 -0.39
C LYS A 64 1.73 -16.31 -1.44
N ILE A 65 2.49 -15.29 -1.03
CA ILE A 65 2.97 -14.22 -1.90
C ILE A 65 4.45 -14.52 -2.20
N HIS A 66 4.66 -15.44 -3.14
CA HIS A 66 5.97 -15.64 -3.76
C HIS A 66 6.00 -14.89 -5.10
N GLY A 67 7.03 -14.08 -5.33
CA GLY A 67 7.25 -13.41 -6.62
C GLY A 67 6.28 -12.27 -6.92
N MET A 68 5.85 -11.50 -5.92
CA MET A 68 5.01 -10.31 -6.13
C MET A 68 5.71 -9.34 -7.07
N LYS A 69 5.29 -9.31 -8.34
CA LYS A 69 5.73 -8.30 -9.30
C LYS A 69 5.06 -6.99 -8.95
N ILE A 70 5.81 -6.16 -8.25
CA ILE A 70 5.47 -4.77 -8.05
C ILE A 70 5.77 -4.05 -9.36
N PHE A 71 4.74 -3.79 -10.16
CA PHE A 71 4.88 -2.97 -11.36
C PHE A 71 5.00 -1.52 -10.94
N HIS A 72 6.15 -0.91 -11.22
CA HIS A 72 6.33 0.53 -11.22
C HIS A 72 6.07 0.99 -12.65
N GLU A 73 5.00 1.76 -12.88
CA GLU A 73 4.97 2.64 -14.04
C GLU A 73 5.83 3.86 -13.66
N ASP A 74 7.07 3.84 -14.13
CA ASP A 74 7.89 5.04 -14.13
C ASP A 74 7.22 6.03 -15.10
N GLU A 75 6.56 7.07 -14.58
CA GLU A 75 6.21 8.23 -15.40
C GLU A 75 7.52 8.87 -15.86
N GLY A 76 7.85 8.62 -17.12
CA GLY A 76 9.06 9.08 -17.77
C GLY A 76 9.05 10.57 -18.08
N SER A 77 10.26 11.12 -17.97
CA SER A 77 10.85 12.32 -18.60
C SER A 77 10.17 13.67 -18.42
#